data_AF-A0A7J4NCX5-F1
#
_entry.id   AF-A0A7J4NCX5-F1
#
_cell.length_a   1.000
_cell.length_b   1.000
_cell.length_c   1.000
_cell.angle_alpha   90.00
_cell.angle_beta   90.00
_cell.angle_gamma   90.00
#
_symmetry.space_group_name_H-M   'P 1'
#
loop_
_entity.id
_entity.type
_entity.pdbx_description
1 polymer ?
#
loop_
_entity_poly.entity_id
_entity_poly.type
_entity_poly.pdbx_seq_one_letter_code
_entity_poly.pdbx_strand_id
1 'polypeptide(L)' 'MRDPETIEEELALFAEAIEAGIDPFPEPKKPTPWAKYATAWFMIILMISFASKILSRA' A
#
# COMPACT_ATOMS: atom_id res chain seq x y z
N MET A 1 4.19 -8.95 -14.28
CA MET A 1 5.65 -8.86 -14.50
C MET A 1 6.25 -10.18 -14.07
N ARG A 2 7.23 -10.71 -14.82
CA ARG A 2 7.95 -11.93 -14.45
C ARG A 2 9.01 -11.53 -13.43
N ASP A 3 9.14 -12.28 -12.33
CA ASP A 3 10.27 -12.08 -11.42
C ASP A 3 11.56 -12.54 -12.12
N PRO A 4 12.67 -11.81 -11.96
CA PRO A 4 13.96 -12.23 -12.49
C PRO A 4 14.38 -13.57 -11.87
N GLU A 5 14.93 -14.46 -12.69
CA GLU A 5 15.31 -15.82 -12.27
C GLU A 5 16.81 -15.96 -11.98
N THR A 6 17.61 -14.97 -12.38
CA THR A 6 19.05 -14.95 -12.14
C THR A 6 19.51 -13.61 -11.56
N ILE A 7 20.69 -13.64 -10.92
CA ILE A 7 21.30 -12.47 -10.30
C ILE A 7 21.62 -11.40 -11.36
N GLU A 8 22.02 -11.80 -12.56
CA GLU A 8 22.32 -10.88 -13.66
C GLU A 8 21.08 -10.13 -14.13
N GLU A 9 19.92 -10.80 -14.18
CA GLU A 9 18.64 -10.17 -14.50
C GLU A 9 18.21 -9.19 -13.41
N GLU A 10 18.37 -9.55 -12.12
CA GLU A 10 18.10 -8.63 -10.99
C GLU A 10 19.01 -7.39 -11.02
N LEU A 11 20.30 -7.57 -11.29
CA LEU A 11 21.27 -6.48 -11.38
C LEU A 11 20.99 -5.56 -12.56
N ALA A 12 20.57 -6.10 -13.70
CA ALA A 12 20.14 -5.30 -14.85
C ALA A 12 18.93 -4.43 -14.52
N LEU A 13 17.95 -4.98 -13.77
CA LEU A 13 16.78 -4.23 -13.31
C LEU A 13 17.16 -3.09 -12.35
N PHE A 14 18.09 -3.32 -11.41
CA PHE A 14 18.56 -2.27 -10.53
C PHE A 14 19.36 -1.19 -11.26
N ALA A 15 20.17 -1.56 -12.26
CA ALA A 15 20.89 -0.60 -13.09
C ALA A 15 19.93 0.31 -13.87
N GLU A 16 18.87 -0.27 -14.46
CA GLU A 16 17.81 0.48 -15.14
C GLU A 16 17.07 1.43 -14.16
N ALA A 17 16.76 0.95 -12.95
CA ALA A 17 16.15 1.79 -11.92
C ALA A 17 17.04 2.98 -11.54
N ILE A 18 18.35 2.77 -11.36
CA ILE A 18 19.32 3.83 -11.05
C ILE A 18 19.43 4.82 -12.22
N GLU A 19 19.48 4.36 -13.46
CA GLU A 19 19.50 5.21 -14.67
C GLU A 19 18.22 6.06 -14.77
N ALA A 20 17.08 5.50 -14.38
CA ALA A 20 15.81 6.21 -14.25
C ALA A 20 15.74 7.16 -13.04
N GLY A 21 16.78 7.23 -12.21
CA GLY A 21 16.84 8.05 -11.00
C GLY A 21 16.00 7.54 -9.84
N ILE A 22 15.59 6.26 -9.88
CA ILE A 22 14.83 5.58 -8.84
C ILE A 22 15.81 4.88 -7.91
N ASP A 23 15.64 5.08 -6.60
CA ASP A 23 16.41 4.37 -5.58
C ASP A 23 15.98 2.89 -5.52
N PRO A 24 16.86 1.92 -5.85
CA PRO A 24 16.55 0.49 -5.78
C PRO A 24 16.43 -0.03 -4.34
N PHE A 25 16.94 0.71 -3.35
CA PHE A 25 16.94 0.30 -1.94
C PHE A 25 16.31 1.37 -1.04
N PRO A 26 15.02 1.70 -1.25
CA PRO A 26 14.37 2.73 -0.48
C PRO A 26 14.30 2.35 1.01
N GLU A 27 14.45 3.33 1.89
CA GLU A 27 14.23 3.12 3.31
C GLU A 27 12.80 2.62 3.58
N PRO A 28 12.60 1.73 4.58
CA PRO A 28 11.26 1.35 5.00
C PRO A 28 10.41 2.58 5.34
N LYS A 29 9.18 2.62 4.81
CA LYS A 29 8.27 3.73 5.07
C LYS A 29 8.05 3.85 6.58
N LYS A 30 8.28 5.05 7.11
CA LYS A 30 8.03 5.36 8.52
C LYS A 30 6.54 5.11 8.83
N PRO A 31 6.21 4.52 9.99
CA PRO A 31 4.83 4.34 10.38
C PRO A 31 4.16 5.72 10.46
N THR A 32 3.13 5.93 9.62
CA THR A 32 2.37 7.17 9.65
C THR A 32 1.14 6.99 10.54
N PRO A 33 0.94 7.81 11.58
CA PRO A 33 -0.22 7.68 12.46
C PRO A 33 -1.53 7.96 11.71
N TRP A 34 -1.48 8.77 10.64
CA TRP A 34 -2.62 9.05 9.77
C TRP A 34 -3.25 7.81 9.15
N ALA A 35 -2.45 6.84 8.69
CA ALA A 35 -2.99 5.61 8.12
C ALA A 35 -3.83 4.82 9.15
N LYS A 36 -3.37 4.79 10.41
CA LYS A 36 -4.11 4.16 11.51
C LYS A 36 -5.45 4.86 11.76
N TYR A 37 -5.46 6.18 11.85
CA TYR A 37 -6.68 6.94 12.08
C TYR A 37 -7.65 6.86 10.90
N ALA A 38 -7.16 6.95 9.66
CA ALA A 38 -7.96 6.81 8.45
C ALA A 38 -8.64 5.44 8.40
N THR A 39 -7.91 4.37 8.71
CA THR A 39 -8.45 3.00 8.74
C THR A 39 -9.52 2.84 9.81
N ALA A 40 -9.28 3.39 11.01
CA ALA A 40 -10.25 3.34 12.11
C ALA A 40 -11.54 4.10 11.76
N TRP A 41 -11.43 5.33 11.24
CA TRP A 41 -12.59 6.12 10.82
C TRP A 41 -13.38 5.47 9.69
N PHE A 42 -12.68 4.91 8.70
CA PHE A 42 -13.31 4.18 7.61
C PHE A 42 -14.19 3.03 8.13
N MET A 43 -13.66 2.22 9.06
CA MET A 43 -14.42 1.14 9.70
C MET A 43 -15.64 1.67 10.45
N ILE A 44 -15.50 2.76 11.22
CA ILE A 44 -16.61 3.39 11.94
C ILE A 44 -17.73 3.81 10.97
N ILE A 45 -17.38 4.48 9.87
CA ILE A 45 -18.35 4.93 8.86
C ILE A 45 -19.08 3.73 8.24
N LEU A 46 -18.36 2.64 7.92
CA LEU A 46 -18.97 1.42 7.39
C LEU A 46 -19.96 0.79 8.38
N MET A 47 -19.58 0.70 9.66
CA MET A 47 -20.46 0.12 10.69
C MET A 47 -21.71 0.96 10.90
N ILE A 48 -21.58 2.29 10.97
CA ILE A 48 -22.72 3.19 11.09
C ILE A 48 -23.61 3.07 9.86
N SER A 49 -23.05 3.10 8.65
CA SER A 49 -23.80 2.98 7.40
C SER A 49 -24.57 1.64 7.32
N PHE A 50 -23.93 0.56 7.76
CA PHE A 50 -24.56 -0.76 7.82
C PHE A 50 -25.70 -0.80 8.85
N ALA A 51 -25.46 -0.31 10.07
CA ALA A 51 -26.47 -0.24 11.11
C ALA A 51 -27.67 0.64 10.70
N SER A 52 -27.42 1.80 10.10
CA SER A 52 -28.45 2.67 9.53
C SER A 52 -29.27 1.95 8.47
N LYS A 53 -28.63 1.19 7.56
CA LYS A 53 -29.36 0.41 6.55
C LYS A 53 -30.23 -0.69 7.15
N ILE A 54 -29.84 -1.29 8.27
CA ILE A 54 -30.69 -2.25 9.00
C ILE A 54 -31.88 -1.53 9.62
N LEU A 55 -31.63 -0.44 10.35
CA LEU A 55 -32.68 0.29 11.07
C LEU A 55 -33.70 0.91 10.10
N SER A 56 -33.25 1.48 8.99
CA SER A 56 -34.14 2.08 7.98
C SER A 56 -34.96 1.04 7.19
N ARG A 57 -34.73 -0.26 7.39
CA ARG A 57 -35.49 -1.35 6.76
C ARG A 57 -36.45 -2.04 7.73
N ALA A 58 -36.38 -1.72 9.03
CA ALA A 58 -37.34 -2.14 10.05
C ALA A 58 -38.49 -1.14 10.14
#